data_AF-H0G7X0-F1
#
_entry.id   AF-H0G7X0-F1
#
_cell.length_a   1.000
_cell.length_b   1.000
_cell.length_c   1.000
_cell.angle_alpha   90.00
_cell.angle_beta   90.00
_cell.angle_gamma   90.00
#
_symmetry.space_group_name_H-M   'P 1'
#
loop_
_entity.id
_entity.type
_entity.pdbx_description
1 polymer ?
#
loop_
_entity_poly.entity_id
_entity_poly.type
_entity_poly.pdbx_seq_one_letter_code
_entity_poly.pdbx_strand_id
1 'polypeptide(L)'
;MRPFSAVSAIIITCLVLSSCGFGGSRPSRETTSSVVRPASPVPSAAISAAAAQAAPQPEALAWAGTVPQPQAFMPAERAVGMPVPAERPIAMLAPENPAREPRGRSRVYSHSFRDAHPINFGTRSPRKLAVHGVDVSRWQGDINWAKLRTQGANFAYIKATDGGDHLDPMFKKNWRRADEAGLKRGAYHFFYWCRTAGEQADWFIRNVPRDPSALPPVIDVEWNGESSCKRRPSPERVREKMQVFMDKLERHYGQRPIIYTAPDFYRDNLQGAFPNHPFWLRSVAAHPSKVYPGRKWVFWQYSGSGLSHGVDGRIDLNVFNGSEEDWHNWVSARSS
;
A
#
# COMPACT_ATOMS: atom_id res chain seq x y z
N MET A 1 2.01 56.41 70.25
CA MET A 1 3.35 55.82 70.10
C MET A 1 3.28 54.39 70.62
N ARG A 2 3.42 53.38 69.74
CA ARG A 2 3.36 51.96 70.13
C ARG A 2 4.78 51.42 70.37
N PRO A 3 5.03 50.62 71.42
CA PRO A 3 6.32 49.99 71.67
C PRO A 3 6.40 48.56 71.12
N PHE A 4 7.65 48.12 70.90
CA PHE A 4 8.14 46.74 70.79
C PHE A 4 7.82 45.95 72.09
N SER A 5 7.88 44.62 72.25
CA SER A 5 8.49 43.48 71.56
C SER A 5 7.94 42.21 72.24
N ALA A 6 7.83 41.07 71.53
CA ALA A 6 8.28 39.74 72.03
C ALA A 6 7.97 38.62 71.02
N VAL A 7 8.99 37.80 70.85
CA VAL A 7 9.19 36.65 69.97
C VAL A 7 8.35 35.44 70.39
N SER A 8 7.82 34.67 69.42
CA SER A 8 7.83 33.21 69.45
C SER A 8 7.67 32.63 68.05
N ALA A 9 8.53 31.65 67.77
CA ALA A 9 8.81 31.07 66.48
C ALA A 9 7.78 30.00 66.07
N ILE A 10 7.38 29.98 64.80
CA ILE A 10 6.99 28.76 64.09
C ILE A 10 7.59 28.83 62.69
N ILE A 11 8.55 27.93 62.44
CA ILE A 11 9.16 27.68 61.14
C ILE A 11 8.21 26.78 60.36
N ILE A 12 7.67 27.25 59.23
CA ILE A 12 7.09 26.38 58.20
C ILE A 12 7.90 26.60 56.93
N THR A 13 8.85 25.70 56.72
CA THR A 13 9.68 25.60 55.53
C THR A 13 8.87 24.92 54.42
N CYS A 14 8.40 25.68 53.42
CA CYS A 14 7.95 25.13 52.13
C CYS A 14 8.87 25.70 51.05
N LEU A 15 10.01 25.04 50.85
CA LEU A 15 10.95 25.33 49.77
C LEU A 15 11.13 24.08 48.91
N VAL A 16 10.47 24.17 47.74
CA VAL A 16 10.79 23.61 46.43
C VAL A 16 11.94 22.58 46.41
N LEU A 17 11.57 21.30 46.35
CA LEU A 17 12.46 20.25 45.85
C LEU A 17 12.13 19.97 44.38
N SER A 18 12.98 20.52 43.51
CA SER A 18 13.20 20.01 42.16
C SER A 18 13.63 18.54 42.26
N SER A 19 12.70 17.64 41.96
CA SER A 19 12.97 16.23 41.71
C SER A 19 12.99 16.02 40.20
N CYS A 20 14.20 15.90 39.64
CA CYS A 20 14.42 15.31 38.33
C CYS A 20 14.04 13.83 38.40
N GLY A 21 12.79 13.52 38.06
CA GLY A 21 12.38 12.15 37.78
C GLY A 21 12.98 11.68 36.46
N PHE A 22 14.12 10.97 36.50
CA PHE A 22 14.52 10.06 35.43
C PHE A 22 13.61 8.83 35.45
N GLY A 23 12.35 9.03 35.04
CA GLY A 23 11.50 7.95 34.58
C GLY A 23 11.89 7.63 33.15
N GLY A 24 12.78 6.65 32.98
CA GLY A 24 13.10 6.11 31.66
C GLY A 24 11.79 5.72 30.96
N SER A 25 11.45 6.47 29.91
CA SER A 25 10.41 6.11 28.96
C SER A 25 10.82 4.81 28.31
N ARG A 26 10.32 3.70 28.85
CA ARG A 26 10.36 2.42 28.15
C ARG A 26 9.70 2.66 26.79
N PRO A 27 10.38 2.45 25.66
CA PRO A 27 9.71 2.45 24.37
C PRO A 27 8.60 1.41 24.42
N SER A 28 7.40 1.81 24.00
CA SER A 28 6.25 0.93 23.86
C SER A 28 6.70 -0.32 23.09
N ARG A 29 6.47 -1.51 23.65
CA ARG A 29 6.67 -2.81 22.97
C ARG A 29 5.55 -3.05 21.96
N GLU A 30 5.28 -2.06 21.13
CA GLU A 30 4.34 -2.19 20.03
C GLU A 30 5.02 -2.95 18.89
N THR A 31 4.79 -4.26 18.90
CA THR A 31 4.98 -5.11 17.73
C THR A 31 3.97 -4.65 16.68
N THR A 32 4.39 -3.74 15.80
CA THR A 32 3.64 -3.38 14.60
C THR A 32 3.44 -4.65 13.79
N SER A 33 2.22 -5.16 13.74
CA SER A 33 1.86 -6.33 12.95
C SER A 33 1.84 -5.95 11.47
N SER A 34 2.97 -5.57 10.90
CA SER A 34 3.19 -5.70 9.46
C SER A 34 3.41 -7.19 9.21
N VAL A 35 2.30 -7.94 9.21
CA VAL A 35 2.17 -9.36 8.84
C VAL A 35 3.28 -10.30 9.36
N VAL A 36 2.96 -11.02 10.44
CA VAL A 36 3.74 -12.19 10.88
C VAL A 36 3.61 -13.32 9.84
N ARG A 37 4.74 -13.80 9.31
CA ARG A 37 4.81 -15.02 8.48
C ARG A 37 4.43 -16.26 9.31
N PRO A 38 3.64 -17.22 8.81
CA PRO A 38 3.70 -18.59 9.32
C PRO A 38 5.00 -19.25 8.84
N ALA A 39 5.78 -19.81 9.76
CA ALA A 39 6.99 -20.56 9.45
C ALA A 39 6.62 -21.91 8.82
N SER A 40 7.04 -22.14 7.58
CA SER A 40 7.14 -23.48 6.99
C SER A 40 8.59 -23.68 6.55
N PRO A 41 9.23 -24.81 6.91
CA PRO A 41 10.65 -25.01 6.64
C PRO A 41 10.90 -25.32 5.15
N VAL A 42 11.82 -24.57 4.55
CA VAL A 42 12.44 -24.92 3.27
C VAL A 42 13.65 -25.82 3.59
N PRO A 43 13.81 -27.01 2.98
CA PRO A 43 14.99 -27.84 3.18
C PRO A 43 16.22 -27.14 2.59
N SER A 44 17.29 -27.01 3.39
CA SER A 44 18.59 -26.53 2.94
C SER A 44 19.46 -27.73 2.56
N ALA A 45 19.93 -27.79 1.31
CA ALA A 45 20.96 -28.73 0.90
C ALA A 45 22.33 -28.18 1.28
N ALA A 46 23.11 -28.98 2.02
CA ALA A 46 24.47 -28.65 2.43
C ALA A 46 25.45 -28.78 1.25
N ILE A 47 26.24 -27.74 0.99
CA ILE A 47 27.44 -27.85 0.17
C ILE A 47 28.63 -27.74 1.11
N SER A 48 29.34 -28.86 1.28
CA SER A 48 30.61 -28.91 1.99
C SER A 48 31.71 -28.26 1.16
N ALA A 49 32.56 -27.46 1.81
CA ALA A 49 33.77 -26.91 1.23
C ALA A 49 34.87 -27.97 1.17
N ALA A 50 35.53 -28.10 0.01
CA ALA A 50 36.78 -28.83 -0.12
C ALA A 50 37.82 -27.94 -0.83
N ALA A 51 39.05 -27.99 -0.31
CA ALA A 51 40.17 -27.13 -0.62
C ALA A 51 40.81 -27.40 -1.99
N ALA A 52 41.52 -26.38 -2.49
CA ALA A 52 42.23 -26.34 -3.76
C ALA A 52 43.42 -27.33 -3.85
N GLN A 53 43.63 -27.91 -5.03
CA GLN A 53 44.92 -28.42 -5.51
C GLN A 53 45.03 -28.21 -7.03
N ALA A 54 46.26 -27.91 -7.45
CA ALA A 54 46.63 -27.43 -8.79
C ALA A 54 46.72 -28.53 -9.85
N ALA A 55 46.65 -28.09 -11.12
CA ALA A 55 46.51 -28.87 -12.35
C ALA A 55 47.69 -29.79 -12.73
N PRO A 56 47.44 -30.75 -13.64
CA PRO A 56 48.10 -30.68 -14.95
C PRO A 56 47.13 -30.85 -16.15
N GLN A 57 47.58 -30.39 -17.31
CA GLN A 57 47.01 -30.51 -18.67
C GLN A 57 48.15 -31.05 -19.58
N PRO A 58 47.95 -31.49 -20.85
CA PRO A 58 46.72 -31.72 -21.63
C PRO A 58 46.71 -33.06 -22.43
N GLU A 59 45.56 -33.45 -23.02
CA GLU A 59 45.48 -34.00 -24.38
C GLU A 59 44.01 -34.05 -24.88
N ALA A 60 43.83 -33.88 -26.20
CA ALA A 60 42.69 -33.23 -26.85
C ALA A 60 41.60 -34.17 -27.40
N LEU A 61 40.38 -33.65 -27.66
CA LEU A 61 39.82 -33.47 -29.02
C LEU A 61 38.35 -32.97 -29.05
N ALA A 62 38.18 -31.89 -29.83
CA ALA A 62 37.06 -31.50 -30.70
C ALA A 62 35.63 -31.31 -30.14
N TRP A 63 35.13 -30.06 -30.16
CA TRP A 63 33.93 -29.59 -30.91
C TRP A 63 33.63 -28.12 -30.54
N ALA A 64 34.17 -27.15 -31.31
CA ALA A 64 33.59 -25.81 -31.52
C ALA A 64 34.44 -25.03 -32.53
N GLY A 65 33.86 -24.72 -33.69
CA GLY A 65 34.45 -23.85 -34.70
C GLY A 65 34.28 -22.36 -34.38
N THR A 66 35.09 -21.55 -35.05
CA THR A 66 35.36 -20.12 -34.85
C THR A 66 34.17 -19.19 -35.19
N VAL A 67 34.02 -18.12 -34.40
CA VAL A 67 33.07 -17.00 -34.62
C VAL A 67 33.67 -15.99 -35.63
N PRO A 68 32.97 -15.62 -36.72
CA PRO A 68 33.42 -14.53 -37.61
C PRO A 68 33.03 -13.12 -37.11
N GLN A 69 33.90 -12.14 -37.34
CA GLN A 69 33.70 -10.70 -37.07
C GLN A 69 32.80 -10.01 -38.12
N PRO A 70 32.12 -8.89 -37.78
CA PRO A 70 31.20 -8.21 -38.68
C PRO A 70 31.92 -7.32 -39.71
N GLN A 71 31.58 -7.50 -41.00
CA GLN A 71 31.95 -6.59 -42.09
C GLN A 71 30.82 -5.59 -42.38
N ALA A 72 31.21 -4.35 -42.68
CA ALA A 72 30.31 -3.24 -43.02
C ALA A 72 29.67 -3.44 -44.40
N PHE A 73 28.37 -3.14 -44.51
CA PHE A 73 27.63 -3.20 -45.77
C PHE A 73 27.78 -1.90 -46.57
N MET A 74 28.21 -2.03 -47.84
CA MET A 74 28.07 -1.02 -48.88
C MET A 74 26.67 -1.13 -49.54
N PRO A 75 26.10 -0.03 -50.08
CA PRO A 75 24.77 -0.05 -50.67
C PRO A 75 24.79 -0.61 -52.10
N ALA A 76 23.87 -1.51 -52.41
CA ALA A 76 23.66 -2.02 -53.77
C ALA A 76 22.51 -1.28 -54.49
N GLU A 77 22.67 -1.15 -55.80
CA GLU A 77 21.88 -0.38 -56.76
C GLU A 77 20.42 -0.85 -56.93
N ARG A 78 19.57 0.10 -57.37
CA ARG A 78 18.15 -0.12 -57.70
C ARG A 78 18.00 -0.99 -58.94
N ALA A 79 17.22 -2.07 -58.83
CA ALA A 79 16.56 -2.72 -59.96
C ALA A 79 15.04 -2.48 -59.89
N VAL A 80 14.47 -2.06 -61.02
CA VAL A 80 13.07 -1.68 -61.22
C VAL A 80 12.25 -2.90 -61.64
N GLY A 81 11.04 -3.03 -61.07
CA GLY A 81 9.91 -3.70 -61.72
C GLY A 81 9.58 -5.11 -61.23
N MET A 82 8.62 -5.22 -60.31
CA MET A 82 7.53 -6.23 -60.26
C MET A 82 6.48 -5.79 -59.20
N PRO A 83 5.19 -6.14 -59.36
CA PRO A 83 4.11 -5.54 -58.57
C PRO A 83 3.98 -6.14 -57.16
N VAL A 84 3.73 -5.27 -56.19
CA VAL A 84 3.51 -5.60 -54.77
C VAL A 84 2.13 -6.24 -54.59
N PRO A 85 1.97 -7.43 -53.97
CA PRO A 85 0.67 -7.91 -53.55
C PRO A 85 0.18 -7.06 -52.37
N ALA A 86 -1.07 -6.59 -52.42
CA ALA A 86 -1.67 -5.78 -51.36
C ALA A 86 -1.74 -6.58 -50.04
N GLU A 87 -0.93 -6.20 -49.06
CA GLU A 87 -1.07 -6.66 -47.68
C GLU A 87 -2.39 -6.13 -47.11
N ARG A 88 -3.30 -7.04 -46.77
CA ARG A 88 -4.44 -6.74 -45.91
C ARG A 88 -3.92 -6.67 -44.47
N PRO A 89 -4.16 -5.58 -43.71
CA PRO A 89 -3.80 -5.58 -42.30
C PRO A 89 -4.64 -6.62 -41.56
N ILE A 90 -4.00 -7.57 -40.90
CA ILE A 90 -4.67 -8.38 -39.88
C ILE A 90 -4.98 -7.44 -38.72
N ALA A 91 -6.24 -7.00 -38.65
CA ALA A 91 -6.78 -6.40 -37.47
C ALA A 91 -6.60 -7.39 -36.31
N MET A 92 -5.83 -7.00 -35.29
CA MET A 92 -5.93 -7.62 -33.97
C MET A 92 -7.37 -7.46 -33.49
N LEU A 93 -8.18 -8.50 -33.68
CA LEU A 93 -9.45 -8.66 -32.97
C LEU A 93 -9.10 -8.80 -31.48
N ALA A 94 -9.06 -7.67 -30.78
CA ALA A 94 -9.29 -7.67 -29.35
C ALA A 94 -10.66 -8.35 -29.13
N PRO A 95 -10.80 -9.31 -28.21
CA PRO A 95 -12.11 -9.85 -27.91
C PRO A 95 -13.02 -8.68 -27.49
N GLU A 96 -14.17 -8.56 -28.14
CA GLU A 96 -15.21 -7.63 -27.77
C GLU A 96 -15.52 -7.85 -26.28
N ASN A 97 -15.18 -6.87 -25.46
CA ASN A 97 -15.61 -6.84 -24.08
C ASN A 97 -17.09 -6.49 -24.15
N PRO A 98 -18.04 -7.43 -23.89
CA PRO A 98 -19.45 -7.12 -24.02
C PRO A 98 -19.74 -5.94 -23.11
N ALA A 99 -20.24 -4.85 -23.70
CA ALA A 99 -20.58 -3.64 -22.99
C ALA A 99 -21.47 -4.04 -21.81
N ARG A 100 -20.91 -3.90 -20.61
CA ARG A 100 -21.58 -4.30 -19.37
C ARG A 100 -22.76 -3.37 -19.18
N GLU A 101 -23.96 -3.93 -19.14
CA GLU A 101 -25.19 -3.23 -18.73
C GLU A 101 -24.91 -2.34 -17.51
N PRO A 102 -25.50 -1.13 -17.41
CA PRO A 102 -25.28 -0.23 -16.28
C PRO A 102 -25.63 -0.97 -14.99
N ARG A 103 -24.60 -1.40 -14.26
CA ARG A 103 -24.83 -2.05 -12.97
C ARG A 103 -25.44 -0.99 -12.06
N GLY A 104 -26.71 -1.16 -11.71
CA GLY A 104 -27.39 -0.35 -10.70
C GLY A 104 -26.58 -0.27 -9.40
N ARG A 105 -27.00 0.61 -8.48
CA ARG A 105 -26.27 0.85 -7.21
C ARG A 105 -25.83 -0.47 -6.56
N SER A 106 -24.52 -0.62 -6.34
CA SER A 106 -23.96 -1.86 -5.80
C SER A 106 -24.40 -2.04 -4.35
N ARG A 107 -25.23 -3.03 -4.04
CA ARG A 107 -25.71 -3.33 -2.67
C ARG A 107 -24.61 -3.21 -1.60
N VAL A 108 -24.85 -2.52 -0.49
CA VAL A 108 -23.97 -2.58 0.68
C VAL A 108 -24.38 -3.76 1.58
N TYR A 109 -23.41 -4.58 1.96
CA TYR A 109 -23.58 -5.66 2.93
C TYR A 109 -23.08 -5.17 4.29
N SER A 110 -23.85 -5.40 5.34
CA SER A 110 -23.46 -5.07 6.70
C SER A 110 -22.24 -5.90 7.13
N HIS A 111 -21.43 -5.32 8.02
CA HIS A 111 -20.24 -5.98 8.51
C HIS A 111 -20.58 -7.22 9.36
N SER A 112 -19.87 -8.32 9.16
CA SER A 112 -19.87 -9.48 10.07
C SER A 112 -18.45 -9.91 10.47
N PHE A 113 -17.50 -8.99 10.35
CA PHE A 113 -16.11 -9.20 10.76
C PHE A 113 -15.96 -9.36 12.27
N ARG A 114 -15.03 -10.24 12.64
CA ARG A 114 -14.48 -10.36 13.99
C ARG A 114 -13.10 -9.71 14.04
N ASP A 115 -12.55 -9.60 15.24
CA ASP A 115 -11.22 -9.06 15.47
C ASP A 115 -10.53 -9.87 16.55
N ALA A 116 -9.28 -10.26 16.33
CA ALA A 116 -8.50 -10.98 17.33
C ALA A 116 -8.07 -10.07 18.50
N HIS A 117 -7.94 -8.76 18.27
CA HIS A 117 -7.60 -7.77 19.29
C HIS A 117 -8.55 -6.56 19.19
N PRO A 118 -9.83 -6.73 19.57
CA PRO A 118 -10.81 -5.68 19.43
C PRO A 118 -10.47 -4.48 20.32
N ILE A 119 -10.47 -3.28 19.73
CA ILE A 119 -10.30 -2.03 20.47
C ILE A 119 -11.66 -1.37 20.72
N ASN A 120 -11.87 -0.90 21.95
CA ASN A 120 -13.07 -0.16 22.33
C ASN A 120 -12.93 1.33 21.94
N PHE A 121 -13.51 1.69 20.80
CA PHE A 121 -13.58 3.07 20.31
C PHE A 121 -14.75 3.88 20.90
N GLY A 122 -15.52 3.30 21.83
CA GLY A 122 -16.65 3.94 22.49
C GLY A 122 -17.73 4.42 21.52
N THR A 123 -18.20 5.66 21.69
CA THR A 123 -19.26 6.23 20.86
C THR A 123 -18.86 6.46 19.41
N ARG A 124 -17.56 6.50 19.10
CA ARG A 124 -16.99 6.68 17.76
C ARG A 124 -16.49 5.36 17.14
N SER A 125 -17.22 4.28 17.42
CA SER A 125 -16.91 2.94 16.91
C SER A 125 -17.02 2.87 15.38
N PRO A 126 -16.07 2.19 14.68
CA PRO A 126 -16.14 2.00 13.23
C PRO A 126 -17.40 1.21 12.83
N ARG A 127 -17.93 0.37 13.73
CA ARG A 127 -19.18 -0.39 13.51
C ARG A 127 -20.43 0.47 13.25
N LYS A 128 -20.36 1.77 13.56
CA LYS A 128 -21.45 2.71 13.28
C LYS A 128 -21.43 3.26 11.86
N LEU A 129 -20.35 3.03 11.11
CA LEU A 129 -20.24 3.43 9.71
C LEU A 129 -20.78 2.30 8.82
N ALA A 130 -21.54 2.67 7.79
CA ALA A 130 -22.29 1.70 7.00
C ALA A 130 -21.39 0.82 6.13
N VAL A 131 -20.34 1.42 5.56
CA VAL A 131 -19.57 0.79 4.49
C VAL A 131 -18.20 0.36 5.00
N HIS A 132 -18.07 -0.94 5.21
CA HIS A 132 -16.81 -1.58 5.53
C HIS A 132 -16.12 -2.16 4.29
N GLY A 133 -14.81 -2.33 4.40
CA GLY A 133 -13.97 -2.95 3.38
C GLY A 133 -12.69 -3.50 3.98
N VAL A 134 -11.82 -3.98 3.10
CA VAL A 134 -10.55 -4.61 3.48
C VAL A 134 -9.42 -4.04 2.64
N ASP A 135 -8.20 -4.27 3.09
CA ASP A 135 -7.04 -4.18 2.21
C ASP A 135 -6.20 -5.45 2.32
N VAL A 136 -5.63 -5.87 1.18
CA VAL A 136 -4.99 -7.18 1.05
C VAL A 136 -3.75 -7.11 0.17
N SER A 137 -2.88 -8.09 0.37
CA SER A 137 -1.70 -8.34 -0.45
C SER A 137 -1.52 -9.85 -0.65
N ARG A 138 -0.35 -10.28 -1.13
CA ARG A 138 0.04 -11.70 -1.11
C ARG A 138 -0.08 -12.37 0.26
N TRP A 139 -0.01 -11.62 1.35
CA TRP A 139 0.03 -12.17 2.70
C TRP A 139 -1.28 -12.79 3.16
N GLN A 140 -2.41 -12.40 2.57
CA GLN A 140 -3.72 -12.98 2.84
C GLN A 140 -3.95 -14.30 2.07
N GLY A 141 -2.99 -14.72 1.24
CA GLY A 141 -3.06 -15.96 0.49
C GLY A 141 -4.28 -16.04 -0.42
N ASP A 142 -4.91 -17.21 -0.46
CA ASP A 142 -6.10 -17.45 -1.25
C ASP A 142 -7.37 -16.98 -0.53
N ILE A 143 -8.10 -16.07 -1.17
CA ILE A 143 -9.28 -15.44 -0.62
C ILE A 143 -10.54 -15.95 -1.33
N ASN A 144 -11.52 -16.41 -0.57
CA ASN A 144 -12.88 -16.62 -1.06
C ASN A 144 -13.62 -15.27 -1.09
N TRP A 145 -13.48 -14.56 -2.21
CA TRP A 145 -14.01 -13.21 -2.41
C TRP A 145 -15.54 -13.13 -2.32
N ALA A 146 -16.26 -14.13 -2.83
CA ALA A 146 -17.72 -14.18 -2.72
C ALA A 146 -18.16 -14.31 -1.25
N LYS A 147 -17.48 -15.16 -0.47
CA LYS A 147 -17.75 -15.26 0.96
C LYS A 147 -17.41 -13.94 1.65
N LEU A 148 -16.22 -13.39 1.42
CA LEU A 148 -15.76 -12.13 2.02
C LEU A 148 -16.70 -10.96 1.71
N ARG A 149 -17.24 -10.89 0.48
CA ARG A 149 -18.27 -9.93 0.06
C ARG A 149 -19.49 -9.99 0.97
N THR A 150 -20.03 -11.19 1.18
CA THR A 150 -21.21 -11.41 2.02
C THR A 150 -20.95 -11.19 3.51
N GLN A 151 -19.67 -11.15 3.94
CA GLN A 151 -19.29 -10.77 5.30
C GLN A 151 -19.18 -9.25 5.51
N GLY A 152 -19.52 -8.45 4.49
CA GLY A 152 -19.53 -6.99 4.57
C GLY A 152 -18.30 -6.31 3.99
N ALA A 153 -17.46 -7.01 3.23
CA ALA A 153 -16.41 -6.35 2.44
C ALA A 153 -17.04 -5.74 1.19
N ASN A 154 -17.36 -4.45 1.24
CA ASN A 154 -17.99 -3.73 0.13
C ASN A 154 -16.97 -3.12 -0.83
N PHE A 155 -15.77 -2.86 -0.32
CA PHE A 155 -14.61 -2.47 -1.11
C PHE A 155 -13.36 -3.22 -0.70
N ALA A 156 -12.37 -3.25 -1.59
CA ALA A 156 -11.05 -3.80 -1.34
C ALA A 156 -9.95 -2.91 -1.96
N TYR A 157 -8.93 -2.54 -1.18
CA TYR A 157 -7.67 -2.07 -1.74
C TYR A 157 -6.68 -3.23 -1.83
N ILE A 158 -6.10 -3.44 -3.01
CA ILE A 158 -5.29 -4.61 -3.31
C ILE A 158 -3.88 -4.12 -3.62
N LYS A 159 -2.88 -4.67 -2.93
CA LYS A 159 -1.48 -4.35 -3.20
C LYS A 159 -1.17 -4.68 -4.65
N ALA A 160 -0.71 -3.69 -5.39
CA ALA A 160 -0.25 -3.91 -6.76
C ALA A 160 1.27 -4.00 -6.82
N THR A 161 1.95 -2.99 -6.31
CA THR A 161 3.40 -2.88 -6.49
C THR A 161 4.07 -2.32 -5.25
N ASP A 162 5.37 -2.58 -5.13
CA ASP A 162 6.26 -1.89 -4.21
C ASP A 162 7.58 -1.57 -4.90
N GLY A 163 8.12 -0.37 -4.68
CA GLY A 163 9.31 0.10 -5.38
C GLY A 163 9.15 0.17 -6.91
N GLY A 164 10.25 -0.03 -7.64
CA GLY A 164 10.29 0.17 -9.10
C GLY A 164 10.25 -1.13 -9.91
N ASP A 165 10.15 -2.28 -9.22
CA ASP A 165 10.56 -3.58 -9.71
C ASP A 165 9.78 -4.76 -9.09
N HIS A 166 8.93 -4.54 -8.09
CA HIS A 166 8.15 -5.62 -7.46
C HIS A 166 6.66 -5.48 -7.77
N LEU A 167 6.09 -6.51 -8.38
CA LEU A 167 4.65 -6.73 -8.53
C LEU A 167 4.21 -7.72 -7.45
N ASP A 168 3.13 -7.41 -6.73
CA ASP A 168 2.55 -8.37 -5.81
C ASP A 168 2.02 -9.58 -6.62
N PRO A 169 2.49 -10.80 -6.34
CA PRO A 169 2.16 -11.98 -7.15
C PRO A 169 0.66 -12.32 -7.11
N MET A 170 -0.07 -11.86 -6.09
CA MET A 170 -1.50 -12.08 -5.96
C MET A 170 -2.33 -10.96 -6.58
N PHE A 171 -1.74 -9.84 -7.00
CA PHE A 171 -2.47 -8.67 -7.50
C PHE A 171 -3.46 -9.03 -8.60
N LYS A 172 -3.00 -9.65 -9.69
CA LYS A 172 -3.87 -9.95 -10.86
C LYS A 172 -5.02 -10.89 -10.49
N LYS A 173 -4.76 -11.89 -9.64
CA LYS A 173 -5.78 -12.83 -9.15
C LYS A 173 -6.80 -12.11 -8.28
N ASN A 174 -6.34 -11.38 -7.28
CA ASN A 174 -7.19 -10.64 -6.35
C ASN A 174 -8.00 -9.55 -7.05
N TRP A 175 -7.39 -8.81 -7.96
CA TRP A 175 -8.04 -7.78 -8.78
C TRP A 175 -9.23 -8.36 -9.55
N ARG A 176 -9.02 -9.46 -10.29
CA ARG A 176 -10.10 -10.08 -11.06
C ARG A 176 -11.18 -10.66 -10.15
N ARG A 177 -10.80 -11.46 -9.14
CA ARG A 177 -11.75 -12.16 -8.26
C ARG A 177 -12.59 -11.20 -7.40
N ALA A 178 -12.04 -10.05 -7.01
CA ALA A 178 -12.78 -9.03 -6.29
C ALA A 178 -13.88 -8.38 -7.16
N ASP A 179 -13.61 -8.09 -8.45
CA ASP A 179 -14.65 -7.58 -9.36
C ASP A 179 -15.70 -8.65 -9.69
N GLU A 180 -15.29 -9.91 -9.92
CA GLU A 180 -16.20 -11.04 -10.12
C GLU A 180 -17.18 -11.18 -8.93
N ALA A 181 -16.70 -10.98 -7.70
CA ALA A 181 -17.52 -10.99 -6.48
C ALA A 181 -18.30 -9.69 -6.23
N GLY A 182 -18.16 -8.68 -7.09
CA GLY A 182 -18.90 -7.42 -7.01
C GLY A 182 -18.43 -6.46 -5.91
N LEU A 183 -17.15 -6.54 -5.51
CA LEU A 183 -16.53 -5.52 -4.66
C LEU A 183 -16.08 -4.33 -5.52
N LYS A 184 -16.19 -3.12 -4.98
CA LYS A 184 -15.45 -1.98 -5.54
C LYS A 184 -13.98 -2.14 -5.17
N ARG A 185 -13.09 -2.08 -6.16
CA ARG A 185 -11.66 -2.36 -5.93
C ARG A 185 -10.77 -1.20 -6.33
N GLY A 186 -9.73 -0.97 -5.55
CA GLY A 186 -8.63 -0.04 -5.85
C GLY A 186 -7.29 -0.73 -5.70
N ALA A 187 -6.25 -0.16 -6.28
CA ALA A 187 -4.89 -0.67 -6.19
C ALA A 187 -4.04 0.27 -5.35
N TYR A 188 -3.13 -0.28 -4.54
CA TYR A 188 -2.18 0.53 -3.78
C TYR A 188 -0.72 0.21 -4.11
N HIS A 189 0.12 1.23 -3.96
CA HIS A 189 1.56 1.18 -4.13
C HIS A 189 2.27 1.40 -2.79
N PHE A 190 3.07 0.44 -2.35
CA PHE A 190 3.91 0.61 -1.15
C PHE A 190 5.19 1.37 -1.51
N PHE A 191 5.32 2.60 -1.01
CA PHE A 191 6.38 3.50 -1.44
C PHE A 191 7.76 3.10 -0.91
N TYR A 192 8.75 3.04 -1.79
CA TYR A 192 10.13 2.70 -1.47
C TYR A 192 11.06 3.92 -1.56
N TRP A 193 11.53 4.38 -0.40
CA TRP A 193 12.22 5.67 -0.27
C TRP A 193 13.57 5.78 -0.98
N CYS A 194 14.17 4.65 -1.36
CA CYS A 194 15.48 4.56 -2.02
C CYS A 194 15.40 4.48 -3.55
N ARG A 195 14.21 4.53 -4.16
CA ARG A 195 14.00 4.66 -5.61
C ARG A 195 13.49 6.05 -5.97
N THR A 196 13.56 6.45 -7.24
CA THR A 196 12.96 7.72 -7.66
C THR A 196 11.42 7.60 -7.63
N ALA A 197 10.72 8.73 -7.49
CA ALA A 197 9.25 8.73 -7.51
C ALA A 197 8.70 8.42 -8.91
N GLY A 198 9.39 8.90 -9.95
CA GLY A 198 9.02 8.69 -11.35
C GLY A 198 9.01 7.22 -11.75
N GLU A 199 10.08 6.48 -11.42
CA GLU A 199 10.19 5.03 -11.71
C GLU A 199 9.09 4.22 -11.03
N GLN A 200 8.78 4.55 -9.77
CA GLN A 200 7.74 3.87 -9.00
C GLN A 200 6.36 4.12 -9.62
N ALA A 201 6.08 5.35 -10.04
CA ALA A 201 4.83 5.68 -10.73
C ALA A 201 4.71 4.93 -12.05
N ASP A 202 5.78 4.88 -12.85
CA ASP A 202 5.79 4.14 -14.13
C ASP A 202 5.64 2.63 -13.90
N TRP A 203 6.18 2.11 -12.81
CA TRP A 203 6.00 0.71 -12.42
C TRP A 203 4.56 0.42 -12.01
N PHE A 204 3.93 1.28 -11.21
CA PHE A 204 2.51 1.14 -10.85
C PHE A 204 1.61 1.21 -12.10
N ILE A 205 1.82 2.21 -12.97
CA ILE A 205 1.07 2.40 -14.22
C ILE A 205 1.18 1.20 -15.15
N ARG A 206 2.37 0.62 -15.30
CA ARG A 206 2.55 -0.58 -16.15
C ARG A 206 1.80 -1.81 -15.66
N ASN A 207 1.54 -1.90 -14.35
CA ASN A 207 1.01 -3.12 -13.73
C ASN A 207 -0.47 -3.03 -13.35
N VAL A 208 -1.02 -1.82 -13.16
CA VAL A 208 -2.41 -1.60 -12.76
C VAL A 208 -3.19 -1.10 -13.97
N PRO A 209 -4.25 -1.82 -14.41
CA PRO A 209 -5.02 -1.40 -15.58
C PRO A 209 -5.82 -0.13 -15.29
N ARG A 210 -5.98 0.71 -16.32
CA ARG A 210 -6.95 1.79 -16.29
C ARG A 210 -8.35 1.20 -16.41
N ASP A 211 -9.04 1.12 -15.28
CA ASP A 211 -10.37 0.55 -15.17
C ASP A 211 -11.35 1.62 -14.66
N PRO A 212 -12.37 2.01 -15.45
CA PRO A 212 -13.31 3.06 -15.06
C PRO A 212 -14.18 2.69 -13.86
N SER A 213 -14.25 1.40 -13.51
CA SER A 213 -14.98 0.92 -12.33
C SER A 213 -14.12 0.85 -11.07
N ALA A 214 -12.81 1.11 -11.17
CA ALA A 214 -11.88 1.08 -10.06
C ALA A 214 -11.92 2.35 -9.21
N LEU A 215 -11.67 2.16 -7.91
CA LEU A 215 -11.44 3.25 -6.97
C LEU A 215 -10.12 3.99 -7.29
N PRO A 216 -9.94 5.23 -6.80
CA PRO A 216 -8.69 5.97 -7.00
C PRO A 216 -7.48 5.16 -6.55
N PRO A 217 -6.33 5.28 -7.24
CA PRO A 217 -5.11 4.61 -6.81
C PRO A 217 -4.65 5.15 -5.45
N VAL A 218 -4.03 4.30 -4.64
CA VAL A 218 -3.50 4.68 -3.32
C VAL A 218 -1.97 4.72 -3.39
N ILE A 219 -1.40 5.78 -2.84
CA ILE A 219 0.00 5.80 -2.40
C ILE A 219 0.04 5.42 -0.93
N ASP A 220 0.71 4.33 -0.60
CA ASP A 220 0.97 3.89 0.77
C ASP A 220 2.35 4.40 1.20
N VAL A 221 2.35 5.37 2.14
CA VAL A 221 3.54 5.95 2.72
C VAL A 221 3.63 5.66 4.21
N GLU A 222 4.57 4.81 4.57
CA GLU A 222 4.91 4.55 5.96
C GLU A 222 6.41 4.21 6.12
N TRP A 223 6.86 4.20 7.37
CA TRP A 223 8.19 3.71 7.70
C TRP A 223 8.16 2.19 7.86
N ASN A 224 8.76 1.48 6.89
CA ASN A 224 8.91 0.03 6.98
C ASN A 224 10.23 -0.33 7.69
N GLY A 225 10.13 -0.78 8.94
CA GLY A 225 11.28 -1.24 9.72
C GLY A 225 12.00 -2.44 9.13
N GLU A 226 11.31 -3.28 8.36
CA GLU A 226 11.85 -4.49 7.71
C GLU A 226 12.44 -4.20 6.32
N SER A 227 12.20 -3.02 5.76
CA SER A 227 12.72 -2.65 4.44
C SER A 227 14.25 -2.63 4.42
N SER A 228 14.84 -3.10 3.33
CA SER A 228 16.27 -2.91 3.06
C SER A 228 16.64 -1.43 2.88
N CYS A 229 15.67 -0.59 2.49
CA CYS A 229 15.85 0.85 2.45
C CYS A 229 15.64 1.46 3.83
N LYS A 230 16.75 1.88 4.46
CA LYS A 230 16.73 2.60 5.74
C LYS A 230 16.71 4.13 5.59
N ARG A 231 16.63 4.64 4.35
CA ARG A 231 16.66 6.07 4.07
C ARG A 231 15.41 6.76 4.60
N ARG A 232 15.61 7.81 5.40
CA ARG A 232 14.57 8.74 5.86
C ARG A 232 14.88 10.14 5.32
N PRO A 233 14.39 10.50 4.12
CA PRO A 233 14.59 11.84 3.55
C PRO A 233 13.97 12.92 4.45
N SER A 234 14.36 14.18 4.25
CA SER A 234 13.69 15.29 4.95
C SER A 234 12.19 15.34 4.59
N PRO A 235 11.33 15.93 5.45
CA PRO A 235 9.91 16.08 5.18
C PRO A 235 9.62 16.77 3.83
N GLU A 236 10.42 17.75 3.43
CA GLU A 236 10.29 18.46 2.15
C GLU A 236 10.52 17.50 0.99
N ARG A 237 11.60 16.71 1.06
CA ARG A 237 11.94 15.74 0.00
C ARG A 237 10.95 14.58 -0.03
N VAL A 238 10.40 14.18 1.11
CA VAL A 238 9.29 13.22 1.19
C VAL A 238 8.09 13.75 0.42
N ARG A 239 7.63 14.96 0.73
CA ARG A 239 6.45 15.58 0.10
C ARG A 239 6.64 15.79 -1.40
N GLU A 240 7.82 16.25 -1.83
CA GLU A 240 8.16 16.40 -3.24
C GLU A 240 8.06 15.07 -3.99
N LYS A 241 8.65 13.99 -3.44
CA LYS A 241 8.59 12.66 -4.06
C LYS A 241 7.16 12.13 -4.13
N MET A 242 6.36 12.34 -3.09
CA MET A 242 4.95 11.98 -3.09
C MET A 242 4.18 12.75 -4.18
N GLN A 243 4.40 14.06 -4.30
CA GLN A 243 3.75 14.90 -5.32
C GLN A 243 4.07 14.41 -6.73
N VAL A 244 5.35 14.14 -7.04
CA VAL A 244 5.76 13.60 -8.35
C VAL A 244 5.06 12.28 -8.68
N PHE A 245 4.98 11.37 -7.70
CA PHE A 245 4.30 10.09 -7.87
C PHE A 245 2.81 10.30 -8.10
N MET A 246 2.15 11.06 -7.23
CA MET A 246 0.71 11.27 -7.28
C MET A 246 0.28 12.00 -8.55
N ASP A 247 1.03 13.00 -9.01
CA ASP A 247 0.71 13.74 -10.23
C ASP A 247 0.79 12.86 -11.48
N LYS A 248 1.76 11.93 -11.54
CA LYS A 248 1.84 10.98 -12.65
C LYS A 248 0.64 10.03 -12.66
N LEU A 249 0.22 9.56 -11.48
CA LEU A 249 -0.97 8.71 -11.34
C LEU A 249 -2.25 9.48 -11.68
N GLU A 250 -2.43 10.70 -11.17
CA GLU A 250 -3.62 11.52 -11.45
C GLU A 250 -3.77 11.77 -12.95
N ARG A 251 -2.67 12.11 -13.65
CA ARG A 251 -2.67 12.26 -15.11
C ARG A 251 -3.04 10.97 -15.85
N HIS A 252 -2.57 9.81 -15.38
CA HIS A 252 -2.81 8.54 -16.07
C HIS A 252 -4.22 7.98 -15.82
N TYR A 253 -4.67 7.98 -14.57
CA TYR A 253 -5.93 7.37 -14.16
C TYR A 253 -7.11 8.34 -14.19
N GLY A 254 -6.87 9.65 -14.28
CA GLY A 254 -7.91 10.68 -14.21
C GLY A 254 -8.52 10.84 -12.81
N GLN A 255 -7.93 10.19 -11.81
CA GLN A 255 -8.40 10.23 -10.42
C GLN A 255 -7.26 10.64 -9.50
N ARG A 256 -7.52 11.63 -8.64
CA ARG A 256 -6.56 12.06 -7.61
C ARG A 256 -6.25 10.90 -6.65
N PRO A 257 -4.97 10.52 -6.47
CA PRO A 257 -4.61 9.43 -5.58
C PRO A 257 -5.01 9.68 -4.13
N ILE A 258 -5.31 8.60 -3.41
CA ILE A 258 -5.53 8.60 -1.96
C ILE A 258 -4.19 8.38 -1.26
N ILE A 259 -3.95 9.13 -0.19
CA ILE A 259 -2.76 8.97 0.64
C ILE A 259 -3.10 8.06 1.82
N TYR A 260 -2.56 6.85 1.84
CA TYR A 260 -2.52 6.03 3.04
C TYR A 260 -1.29 6.38 3.89
N THR A 261 -1.44 6.44 5.20
CA THR A 261 -0.33 6.73 6.11
C THR A 261 -0.53 6.15 7.52
N ALA A 262 0.61 5.88 8.16
CA ALA A 262 0.74 5.57 9.58
C ALA A 262 0.85 6.83 10.47
N PRO A 263 0.57 6.72 11.79
CA PRO A 263 0.59 7.86 12.71
C PRO A 263 1.94 8.58 12.82
N ASP A 264 3.02 7.81 12.91
CA ASP A 264 4.39 8.31 13.02
C ASP A 264 4.81 9.01 11.73
N PHE A 265 4.60 8.36 10.58
CA PHE A 265 4.91 8.94 9.27
C PHE A 265 4.15 10.24 9.03
N TYR A 266 2.85 10.28 9.39
CA TYR A 266 2.03 11.48 9.26
C TYR A 266 2.53 12.62 10.13
N ARG A 267 2.80 12.36 11.41
CA ARG A 267 3.31 13.37 12.35
C ARG A 267 4.61 13.98 11.83
N ASP A 268 5.51 13.14 11.33
CA ASP A 268 6.84 13.57 10.94
C ASP A 268 6.86 14.30 9.57
N ASN A 269 5.93 13.98 8.65
CA ASN A 269 6.03 14.44 7.27
C ASN A 269 4.80 15.17 6.70
N LEU A 270 3.60 14.90 7.20
CA LEU A 270 2.33 15.20 6.52
C LEU A 270 1.37 16.14 7.28
N GLN A 271 1.73 16.59 8.48
CA GLN A 271 0.93 17.60 9.21
C GLN A 271 0.78 18.88 8.36
N GLY A 272 -0.46 19.31 8.15
CA GLY A 272 -0.79 20.46 7.27
C GLY A 272 -0.59 20.23 5.77
N ALA A 273 0.15 19.20 5.35
CA ALA A 273 0.41 18.93 3.94
C ALA A 273 -0.81 18.32 3.23
N PHE A 274 -0.83 18.46 1.90
CA PHE A 274 -1.82 17.89 0.98
C PHE A 274 -3.29 18.08 1.42
N PRO A 275 -3.74 19.30 1.75
CA PRO A 275 -5.10 19.55 2.26
C PRO A 275 -6.20 19.14 1.26
N ASN A 276 -5.87 19.09 -0.04
CA ASN A 276 -6.80 18.76 -1.13
C ASN A 276 -6.72 17.28 -1.56
N HIS A 277 -5.93 16.44 -0.88
CA HIS A 277 -5.88 15.00 -1.17
C HIS A 277 -6.76 14.22 -0.20
N PRO A 278 -7.46 13.17 -0.67
CA PRO A 278 -8.16 12.25 0.22
C PRO A 278 -7.15 11.42 1.02
N PHE A 279 -7.41 11.26 2.32
CA PHE A 279 -6.58 10.44 3.22
C PHE A 279 -7.27 9.14 3.60
N TRP A 280 -6.49 8.08 3.63
CA TRP A 280 -6.79 6.82 4.30
C TRP A 280 -5.89 6.71 5.53
N LEU A 281 -6.46 6.84 6.72
CA LEU A 281 -5.67 6.93 7.95
C LEU A 281 -5.62 5.58 8.68
N ARG A 282 -4.42 5.09 8.97
CA ARG A 282 -4.26 3.96 9.90
C ARG A 282 -4.39 4.45 11.33
N SER A 283 -5.34 3.90 12.08
CA SER A 283 -5.49 4.20 13.50
C SER A 283 -6.13 3.02 14.22
N VAL A 284 -5.33 2.06 14.64
CA VAL A 284 -5.82 0.79 15.18
C VAL A 284 -6.02 0.80 16.70
N ALA A 285 -5.49 1.81 17.41
CA ALA A 285 -5.55 1.91 18.87
C ALA A 285 -6.45 3.06 19.38
N ALA A 286 -6.82 4.00 18.52
CA ALA A 286 -7.66 5.14 18.86
C ALA A 286 -8.42 5.66 17.62
N HIS A 287 -9.48 6.44 17.83
CA HIS A 287 -10.22 7.04 16.71
C HIS A 287 -9.32 8.06 15.96
N PRO A 288 -9.39 8.18 14.61
CA PRO A 288 -8.54 9.07 13.83
C PRO A 288 -8.52 10.53 14.33
N SER A 289 -9.63 11.05 14.85
CA SER A 289 -9.68 12.42 15.39
C SER A 289 -8.72 12.67 16.58
N LYS A 290 -8.30 11.62 17.29
CA LYS A 290 -7.33 11.73 18.40
C LYS A 290 -5.89 11.65 17.90
N VAL A 291 -5.66 10.83 16.88
CA VAL A 291 -4.31 10.57 16.33
C VAL A 291 -3.92 11.59 15.25
N TYR A 292 -4.90 12.09 14.52
CA TYR A 292 -4.76 13.03 13.39
C TYR A 292 -5.73 14.22 13.59
N PRO A 293 -5.52 15.07 14.61
CA PRO A 293 -6.44 16.15 14.92
C PRO A 293 -6.63 17.09 13.71
N GLY A 294 -7.90 17.36 13.36
CA GLY A 294 -8.27 18.24 12.25
C GLY A 294 -8.07 17.65 10.84
N ARG A 295 -7.51 16.44 10.69
CA ARG A 295 -7.32 15.84 9.37
C ARG A 295 -8.62 15.21 8.85
N LYS A 296 -9.08 15.69 7.70
CA LYS A 296 -10.15 15.03 6.92
C LYS A 296 -9.63 13.70 6.35
N TRP A 297 -10.47 12.68 6.38
CA TRP A 297 -10.18 11.35 5.85
C TRP A 297 -11.41 10.75 5.17
N VAL A 298 -11.17 9.89 4.18
CA VAL A 298 -12.19 9.16 3.43
C VAL A 298 -12.24 7.69 3.84
N PHE A 299 -11.11 7.12 4.26
CA PHE A 299 -11.01 5.76 4.76
C PHE A 299 -10.25 5.73 6.09
N TRP A 300 -10.61 4.78 6.94
CA TRP A 300 -9.93 4.52 8.20
C TRP A 300 -9.63 3.03 8.30
N GLN A 301 -8.34 2.67 8.39
CA GLN A 301 -7.92 1.33 8.80
C GLN A 301 -7.96 1.24 10.33
N TYR A 302 -8.95 0.52 10.83
CA TYR A 302 -9.26 0.46 12.26
C TYR A 302 -8.75 -0.80 12.94
N SER A 303 -8.29 -1.78 12.18
CA SER A 303 -7.71 -3.01 12.70
C SER A 303 -6.75 -3.63 11.70
N GLY A 304 -5.65 -4.20 12.22
CA GLY A 304 -4.78 -5.14 11.50
C GLY A 304 -4.84 -6.58 12.02
N SER A 305 -5.86 -6.88 12.80
CA SER A 305 -6.12 -8.22 13.36
C SER A 305 -7.55 -8.69 13.10
N GLY A 306 -8.17 -8.17 12.04
CA GLY A 306 -9.47 -8.61 11.58
C GLY A 306 -9.49 -10.08 11.23
N LEU A 307 -10.66 -10.69 11.43
CA LEU A 307 -10.94 -12.08 11.09
C LEU A 307 -12.26 -12.12 10.31
N SER A 308 -12.28 -12.84 9.20
CA SER A 308 -13.46 -12.98 8.35
C SER A 308 -13.55 -14.39 7.79
N HIS A 309 -14.78 -14.87 7.57
CA HIS A 309 -14.95 -16.04 6.74
C HIS A 309 -14.52 -15.73 5.29
N GLY A 310 -13.76 -16.64 4.70
CA GLY A 310 -13.23 -16.51 3.35
C GLY A 310 -11.80 -15.97 3.26
N VAL A 311 -11.13 -15.73 4.40
CA VAL A 311 -9.70 -15.44 4.47
C VAL A 311 -9.11 -16.27 5.59
N ASP A 312 -8.01 -16.96 5.31
CA ASP A 312 -7.26 -17.66 6.34
C ASP A 312 -6.30 -16.69 7.02
N GLY A 313 -6.38 -16.58 8.35
CA GLY A 313 -5.55 -15.66 9.13
C GLY A 313 -6.12 -14.26 9.26
N ARG A 314 -5.22 -13.29 9.46
CA ARG A 314 -5.57 -11.89 9.76
C ARG A 314 -5.73 -11.06 8.49
N ILE A 315 -6.67 -10.13 8.54
CA ILE A 315 -6.93 -9.16 7.48
C ILE A 315 -7.10 -7.76 8.05
N ASP A 316 -6.65 -6.77 7.30
CA ASP A 316 -6.82 -5.36 7.65
C ASP A 316 -8.27 -4.94 7.37
N LEU A 317 -8.89 -4.30 8.36
CA LEU A 317 -10.29 -3.87 8.28
C LEU A 317 -10.39 -2.35 8.17
N ASN A 318 -11.24 -1.93 7.24
CA ASN A 318 -11.42 -0.54 6.87
C ASN A 318 -12.88 -0.13 6.91
N VAL A 319 -13.09 1.17 7.11
CA VAL A 319 -14.39 1.82 6.94
C VAL A 319 -14.26 3.05 6.04
N PHE A 320 -15.29 3.31 5.25
CA PHE A 320 -15.47 4.57 4.55
C PHE A 320 -16.14 5.60 5.47
N ASN A 321 -15.73 6.86 5.36
CA ASN A 321 -16.27 7.96 6.16
C ASN A 321 -17.57 8.51 5.55
N GLY A 322 -18.70 7.88 5.87
CA GLY A 322 -20.01 8.38 5.44
C GLY A 322 -21.11 7.33 5.57
N SER A 323 -22.30 7.74 5.12
CA SER A 323 -23.45 6.85 4.93
C SER A 323 -23.29 5.97 3.68
N GLU A 324 -24.22 5.04 3.50
CA GLU A 324 -24.33 4.27 2.25
C GLU A 324 -24.60 5.17 1.02
N GLU A 325 -25.38 6.23 1.21
CA GLU A 325 -25.62 7.21 0.14
C GLU A 325 -24.35 7.99 -0.22
N ASP A 326 -23.60 8.46 0.79
CA ASP A 326 -22.32 9.13 0.57
C ASP A 326 -21.35 8.24 -0.20
N TRP A 327 -21.33 6.94 0.10
CA TRP A 327 -20.53 5.95 -0.62
C TRP A 327 -20.94 5.85 -2.10
N HIS A 328 -22.24 5.73 -2.40
CA HIS A 328 -22.72 5.67 -3.78
C HIS A 328 -22.41 6.95 -4.55
N ASN A 329 -22.59 8.12 -3.94
CA ASN A 329 -22.25 9.40 -4.54
C ASN A 329 -20.74 9.51 -4.79
N TRP A 330 -19.93 9.09 -3.82
CA TRP A 330 -18.47 9.12 -3.92
C TRP A 330 -17.93 8.20 -5.02
N VAL A 331 -18.48 7.00 -5.18
CA VAL A 331 -18.10 6.07 -6.25
C VAL A 331 -18.58 6.57 -7.62
N SER A 332 -19.81 7.08 -7.70
CA SER A 332 -20.40 7.50 -8.99
C SER A 332 -19.68 8.72 -9.57
N ALA A 333 -19.28 9.68 -8.73
CA ALA A 333 -18.52 10.86 -9.15
C ALA A 333 -17.14 10.57 -9.78
N ARG A 334 -16.68 9.31 -9.73
CA ARG A 334 -15.37 8.85 -10.22
C ARG A 334 -15.46 7.83 -11.35
N SER A 335 -16.67 7.39 -11.68
CA SER A 335 -16.93 6.41 -12.73
C SER A 335 -17.25 7.07 -14.09
N SER A 336 -17.16 8.41 -14.15
CA SER A 336 -17.55 9.25 -15.30
C SER A 336 -16.40 9.60 -16.22
#